data_AF-A0ABD3DLG1-F1
#
_entry.id   AF-A0ABD3DLG1-F1
#
_cell.length_a   1.000
_cell.length_b   1.000
_cell.length_c   1.000
_cell.angle_alpha   90.00
_cell.angle_beta   90.00
_cell.angle_gamma   90.00
#
_symmetry.space_group_name_H-M   'P 1'
#
loop_
_entity.id
_entity.type
_entity.pdbx_description
1 polymer ?
#
loop_
_entity_poly.entity_id
_entity_poly.type
_entity_poly.pdbx_seq_one_letter_code
_entity_poly.pdbx_strand_id
1 'polypeptide(L)'
;MSLSDSPEDSSSSDDFAEFLDAELDSISEFDENNSVLDTESEKRRKVELSGGVITRVITSHSSSSQEEPSKLLGSLPKNTCTHPVIFARFCPRCGKKVEDEFGVAFGYIHKDLRLSNDEIARIRDRDSKNLLRNKKLCLILDLDHTLLNSAQLCDITVEEEYLKGQVDSLPGNLKSTLFRLDQIQMMTKLRPFVHELLKEVNDMFELYIYTMGERPYALAMANLLDPRGVYFNERLISRDDCTQRHQKGLDLVLVKESAVIILDDTEAVWGKDKENLILMGRYHYFASSCRQFGLINCKSLSELKSEESETEGALATVLKILKQIHSSFFDEERKDKLEDRDVRQVLKTVRKEVLKDCKVVFSRVFPTNSRPEHHPSWKMAEQLGATCSRELDPSVTHVVSMDAGTDKSRWAVRENKHLVHPRWIEASMYLWLKQNEENFPVSHSKNQTNLVSNL
;
A
#
# COMPACT_ATOMS: atom_id res chain seq x y z
N MET A 1 -4.83 -12.91 82.66
CA MET A 1 -4.54 -14.35 82.47
C MET A 1 -3.55 -14.41 81.32
N SER A 2 -2.25 -14.32 81.63
CA SER A 2 -1.31 -15.47 81.78
C SER A 2 -0.97 -16.05 80.40
N LEU A 3 0.26 -16.23 79.93
CA LEU A 3 1.63 -16.25 80.46
C LEU A 3 2.53 -16.31 79.19
N SER A 4 3.56 -15.46 79.05
CA SER A 4 4.99 -15.83 78.92
C SER A 4 5.35 -17.03 78.01
N ASP A 5 6.10 -16.81 76.93
CA ASP A 5 7.54 -17.14 76.84
C ASP A 5 8.11 -16.93 75.42
N SER A 6 9.12 -16.07 75.34
CA SER A 6 10.25 -16.15 74.38
C SER A 6 11.26 -17.20 74.93
N PRO A 7 12.33 -17.69 74.23
CA PRO A 7 13.16 -16.97 73.25
C PRO A 7 13.85 -17.79 72.12
N GLU A 8 14.62 -17.06 71.29
CA GLU A 8 15.91 -17.43 70.64
C GLU A 8 15.94 -18.57 69.59
N ASP A 9 16.68 -18.53 68.48
CA ASP A 9 17.55 -17.53 67.86
C ASP A 9 17.93 -17.96 66.42
N SER A 10 18.41 -17.00 65.64
CA SER A 10 19.41 -17.12 64.55
C SER A 10 19.03 -17.46 63.09
N SER A 11 19.49 -16.53 62.22
CA SER A 11 20.14 -16.71 60.91
C SER A 11 19.25 -16.94 59.68
N SER A 12 19.42 -16.31 58.53
CA SER A 12 20.16 -15.11 58.05
C SER A 12 19.67 -14.86 56.61
N SER A 13 19.58 -13.58 56.22
CA SER A 13 19.90 -13.01 54.90
C SER A 13 18.99 -11.83 54.57
N ASP A 14 19.55 -10.66 54.78
CA ASP A 14 19.10 -9.36 54.30
C ASP A 14 18.95 -9.28 52.77
N ASP A 15 18.38 -8.15 52.36
CA ASP A 15 18.60 -7.46 51.08
C ASP A 15 17.86 -7.99 49.83
N PHE A 16 16.63 -7.51 49.62
CA PHE A 16 16.25 -6.82 48.37
C PHE A 16 14.85 -6.20 48.45
N ALA A 17 14.76 -4.90 48.11
CA ALA A 17 13.55 -4.19 47.67
C ALA A 17 12.67 -3.45 48.71
N GLU A 18 13.30 -2.81 49.69
CA GLU A 18 12.82 -1.51 50.21
C GLU A 18 13.64 -0.40 49.53
N PHE A 19 13.41 -0.17 48.22
CA PHE A 19 14.13 0.87 47.46
C PHE A 19 13.42 1.28 46.15
N LEU A 20 12.12 1.58 46.18
CA LEU A 20 11.44 2.26 45.07
C LEU A 20 10.30 3.15 45.58
N ASP A 21 10.60 4.06 46.50
CA ASP A 21 9.75 5.22 46.81
C ASP A 21 10.58 6.33 47.48
N ALA A 22 11.39 7.04 46.69
CA ALA A 22 11.83 8.41 46.94
C ALA A 22 12.59 8.93 45.69
N GLU A 23 12.43 10.22 45.41
CA GLU A 23 13.21 11.02 44.44
C GLU A 23 12.79 10.94 42.96
N LEU A 24 11.53 11.31 42.73
CA LEU A 24 11.25 12.41 41.80
C LEU A 24 11.45 13.72 42.56
N ASP A 25 12.65 14.30 42.50
CA ASP A 25 12.85 15.75 42.56
C ASP A 25 14.29 16.12 42.19
N SER A 26 14.42 17.24 41.48
CA SER A 26 15.64 17.97 41.09
C SER A 26 16.32 17.63 39.75
N ILE A 27 15.84 18.35 38.73
CA ILE A 27 16.56 18.72 37.50
C ILE A 27 17.42 19.95 37.80
N SER A 28 18.73 19.86 37.63
CA SER A 28 19.73 20.94 37.41
C SER A 28 21.11 20.30 37.61
N GLU A 29 22.23 20.53 36.91
CA GLU A 29 22.67 21.48 35.90
C GLU A 29 24.15 21.08 35.58
N PHE A 30 24.62 21.36 34.36
CA PHE A 30 26.02 21.62 33.93
C PHE A 30 27.20 20.60 34.05
N ASP A 31 27.70 20.26 32.85
CA ASP A 31 29.07 20.39 32.27
C ASP A 31 30.35 19.61 32.71
N GLU A 32 31.02 19.18 31.63
CA GLU A 32 32.46 19.03 31.33
C GLU A 32 33.39 17.94 31.93
N ASN A 33 33.92 17.16 30.96
CA ASN A 33 35.31 16.73 30.74
C ASN A 33 35.96 15.51 31.44
N ASN A 34 36.55 14.70 30.55
CA ASN A 34 37.81 13.92 30.60
C ASN A 34 37.85 12.39 30.90
N SER A 35 38.27 11.68 29.83
CA SER A 35 39.40 10.74 29.71
C SER A 35 39.29 9.24 30.07
N VAL A 36 39.37 8.41 29.01
CA VAL A 36 40.36 7.35 28.72
C VAL A 36 40.44 6.11 29.66
N LEU A 37 39.94 4.95 29.19
CA LEU A 37 40.63 3.67 28.87
C LEU A 37 39.74 2.41 29.03
N ASP A 38 40.05 1.43 28.18
CA ASP A 38 39.44 0.12 27.91
C ASP A 38 38.94 -0.71 29.10
N THR A 39 37.86 -1.48 28.86
CA THR A 39 37.91 -2.96 28.91
C THR A 39 36.59 -3.58 28.42
N GLU A 40 36.72 -4.56 27.53
CA GLU A 40 35.65 -5.44 27.03
C GLU A 40 34.96 -6.20 28.17
N SER A 41 33.63 -6.32 28.10
CA SER A 41 32.88 -7.48 28.61
C SER A 41 31.43 -7.48 28.12
N GLU A 42 31.06 -8.58 27.49
CA GLU A 42 29.77 -8.90 26.90
C GLU A 42 28.57 -8.61 27.83
N LYS A 43 27.63 -7.77 27.38
CA LYS A 43 26.30 -7.62 28.00
C LYS A 43 25.20 -7.85 26.98
N ARG A 44 24.36 -8.84 27.32
CA ARG A 44 23.05 -9.14 26.71
C ARG A 44 22.29 -7.83 26.47
N ARG A 45 22.07 -7.51 25.19
CA ARG A 45 21.27 -6.36 24.77
C ARG A 45 19.84 -6.54 25.26
N LYS A 46 19.46 -5.79 26.29
CA LYS A 46 18.07 -5.45 26.59
C LYS A 46 17.59 -4.63 25.39
N VAL A 47 16.79 -5.24 24.53
CA VAL A 47 16.19 -4.53 23.38
C VAL A 47 15.21 -3.53 23.97
N GLU A 48 15.58 -2.25 23.90
CA GLU A 48 14.61 -1.17 24.04
C GLU A 48 13.64 -1.26 22.86
N LEU A 49 12.43 -1.75 23.15
CA LEU A 49 11.35 -1.88 22.18
C LEU A 49 10.64 -0.53 22.05
N SER A 50 11.22 0.37 21.28
CA SER A 50 10.56 1.59 20.84
C SER A 50 9.65 1.26 19.65
N GLY A 51 8.43 0.79 19.92
CA GLY A 51 7.46 0.52 18.86
C GLY A 51 6.02 0.45 19.34
N GLY A 52 5.19 1.40 18.91
CA GLY A 52 3.78 1.48 19.30
C GLY A 52 2.96 0.26 18.88
N VAL A 53 3.31 -0.41 17.77
CA VAL A 53 2.61 -1.62 17.31
C VAL A 53 3.02 -2.83 18.16
N ILE A 54 4.30 -2.97 18.49
CA ILE A 54 4.78 -4.04 19.39
C ILE A 54 4.16 -3.89 20.78
N THR A 55 4.15 -2.68 21.34
CA THR A 55 3.50 -2.41 22.63
C THR A 55 1.99 -2.69 22.57
N ARG A 56 1.29 -2.36 21.47
CA ARG A 56 -0.13 -2.73 21.27
C ARG A 56 -0.35 -4.24 21.18
N VAL A 57 0.51 -4.97 20.47
CA VAL A 57 0.45 -6.44 20.38
C VAL A 57 0.66 -7.07 21.77
N ILE A 58 1.64 -6.58 22.54
CA ILE A 58 1.95 -7.09 23.88
C ILE A 58 0.87 -6.70 24.92
N THR A 59 0.42 -5.44 24.94
CA THR A 59 -0.58 -4.93 25.92
C THR A 59 -1.98 -5.51 25.72
N SER A 60 -2.33 -5.94 24.51
CA SER A 60 -3.61 -6.60 24.26
C SER A 60 -3.78 -7.96 24.96
N HIS A 61 -2.71 -8.47 25.60
CA HIS A 61 -2.72 -9.72 26.35
C HIS A 61 -2.50 -9.58 27.86
N SER A 62 -2.33 -8.36 28.39
CA SER A 62 -2.14 -8.15 29.85
C SER A 62 -3.43 -7.87 30.64
N SER A 63 -4.60 -7.93 30.02
CA SER A 63 -5.91 -7.76 30.71
C SER A 63 -6.48 -9.10 31.21
N SER A 64 -6.13 -9.43 32.46
CA SER A 64 -6.85 -10.20 33.50
C SER A 64 -7.80 -11.35 33.11
N SER A 65 -7.40 -12.55 33.55
CA SER A 65 -8.27 -13.46 34.31
C SER A 65 -7.46 -14.01 35.48
N GLN A 66 -7.79 -13.59 36.71
CA GLN A 66 -7.36 -14.28 37.92
C GLN A 66 -8.14 -15.60 37.99
N GLU A 67 -7.44 -16.72 37.89
CA GLU A 67 -7.97 -18.02 38.28
C GLU A 67 -7.17 -18.51 39.50
N GLU A 68 -7.89 -18.75 40.59
CA GLU A 68 -7.37 -19.39 41.80
C GLU A 68 -6.92 -20.85 41.52
N PRO A 69 -5.95 -21.38 42.27
CA PRO A 69 -5.37 -22.68 42.01
C PRO A 69 -6.28 -23.81 42.55
N SER A 70 -7.03 -24.47 41.68
CA SER A 70 -7.70 -25.74 42.00
C SER A 70 -6.88 -26.94 41.46
N LYS A 71 -6.70 -27.94 42.33
CA LYS A 71 -5.78 -29.07 42.20
C LYS A 71 -6.19 -30.10 41.13
N LEU A 72 -5.17 -30.52 40.36
CA LEU A 72 -4.86 -31.86 39.81
C LEU A 72 -5.99 -32.69 39.15
N LEU A 73 -5.89 -32.83 37.82
CA LEU A 73 -5.99 -34.14 37.15
C LEU A 73 -5.06 -34.16 35.93
N GLY A 74 -4.25 -35.20 35.81
CA GLY A 74 -3.16 -35.30 34.83
C GLY A 74 -3.64 -35.22 33.38
N SER A 75 -3.03 -34.33 32.60
CA SER A 75 -3.02 -34.37 31.14
C SER A 75 -1.58 -34.35 30.67
N LEU A 76 -1.23 -35.25 29.74
CA LEU A 76 0.07 -35.31 29.05
C LEU A 76 0.58 -33.91 28.69
N PRO A 77 1.91 -33.66 28.71
CA PRO A 77 2.44 -32.42 28.20
C PRO A 77 2.07 -32.30 26.72
N LYS A 78 1.07 -31.47 26.40
CA LYS A 78 0.87 -31.00 25.03
C LYS A 78 2.15 -30.24 24.68
N ASN A 79 3.05 -30.89 23.94
CA ASN A 79 4.34 -30.36 23.51
C ASN A 79 4.21 -29.15 22.57
N THR A 80 2.98 -28.80 22.16
CA THR A 80 2.69 -27.68 21.27
C THR A 80 2.18 -26.48 22.07
N CYS A 81 2.83 -25.33 21.89
CA CYS A 81 2.31 -24.06 22.37
C CYS A 81 1.11 -23.62 21.50
N THR A 82 0.02 -23.19 22.14
CA THR A 82 -1.19 -22.67 21.45
C THR A 82 -1.39 -21.17 21.68
N HIS A 83 -0.37 -20.48 22.21
CA HIS A 83 -0.46 -19.07 22.50
C HIS A 83 -0.34 -18.23 21.23
N PRO A 84 -1.06 -17.09 21.17
CA PRO A 84 -1.29 -16.34 19.93
C PRO A 84 -0.07 -15.64 19.35
N VAL A 85 0.93 -15.33 20.17
CA VAL A 85 2.11 -14.53 19.82
C VAL A 85 3.36 -15.37 20.07
N ILE A 86 4.24 -15.41 19.08
CA ILE A 86 5.57 -16.03 19.17
C ILE A 86 6.62 -14.97 18.83
N PHE A 87 7.69 -14.95 19.63
CA PHE A 87 8.80 -14.04 19.47
C PHE A 87 10.11 -14.81 19.55
N ALA A 88 10.94 -14.70 18.52
CA ALA A 88 12.24 -15.36 18.43
C ALA A 88 12.18 -16.89 18.62
N ARG A 89 11.13 -17.54 18.08
CA ARG A 89 10.79 -18.97 18.26
C ARG A 89 10.39 -19.38 19.67
N PHE A 90 10.18 -18.43 20.58
CA PHE A 90 9.69 -18.68 21.93
C PHE A 90 8.32 -18.05 22.13
N CYS A 91 7.46 -18.74 22.87
CA CYS A 91 6.26 -18.12 23.39
C CYS A 91 6.61 -17.23 24.59
N PRO A 92 6.37 -15.91 24.53
CA PRO A 92 6.64 -15.02 25.66
C PRO A 92 5.75 -15.33 26.88
N ARG A 93 4.62 -16.02 26.69
CA ARG A 93 3.69 -16.36 27.78
C ARG A 93 4.05 -17.65 28.51
N CYS A 94 4.51 -18.69 27.81
CA CYS A 94 4.78 -20.01 28.43
C CYS A 94 6.21 -20.52 28.25
N GLY A 95 7.10 -19.73 27.65
CA GLY A 95 8.51 -20.07 27.46
C GLY A 95 8.79 -21.25 26.51
N LYS A 96 7.76 -21.90 25.96
CA LYS A 96 7.92 -23.04 25.05
C LYS A 96 8.51 -22.58 23.72
N LYS A 97 9.48 -23.34 23.22
CA LYS A 97 9.99 -23.22 21.85
C LYS A 97 8.94 -23.73 20.88
N VAL A 98 8.71 -23.01 19.79
CA VAL A 98 7.74 -23.37 18.75
C VAL A 98 8.48 -23.62 17.44
N GLU A 99 8.02 -24.61 16.68
CA GLU A 99 8.59 -25.00 15.38
C GLU A 99 8.40 -23.91 14.32
N ASP A 100 9.19 -23.98 13.24
CA ASP A 100 9.37 -22.91 12.24
C ASP A 100 8.13 -22.59 11.40
N GLU A 101 7.07 -23.40 11.45
CA GLU A 101 5.85 -23.23 10.65
C GLU A 101 4.71 -22.50 11.38
N PHE A 102 4.92 -22.06 12.63
CA PHE A 102 3.83 -21.42 13.39
C PHE A 102 3.47 -20.02 12.86
N GLY A 103 2.23 -19.88 12.40
CA GLY A 103 1.61 -18.58 12.13
C GLY A 103 2.29 -17.78 11.02
N VAL A 104 1.85 -16.53 10.90
CA VAL A 104 2.33 -15.58 9.89
C VAL A 104 3.42 -14.69 10.50
N ALA A 105 4.50 -14.48 9.77
CA ALA A 105 5.58 -13.60 10.19
C ALA A 105 5.23 -12.14 9.91
N PHE A 106 5.40 -11.28 10.90
CA PHE A 106 5.21 -9.83 10.79
C PHE A 106 6.59 -9.14 10.91
N GLY A 107 7.51 -9.54 10.03
CA GLY A 107 8.90 -9.08 10.00
C GLY A 107 9.02 -7.56 9.93
N TYR A 108 8.06 -6.92 9.25
CA TYR A 108 8.00 -5.49 9.12
C TYR A 108 7.81 -4.73 10.44
N ILE A 109 7.09 -5.32 11.39
CA ILE A 109 6.93 -4.80 12.76
C ILE A 109 8.17 -5.19 13.57
N HIS A 110 8.51 -6.48 13.56
CA HIS A 110 9.71 -6.98 14.21
C HIS A 110 10.14 -8.29 13.56
N LYS A 111 11.44 -8.41 13.23
CA LYS A 111 12.03 -9.55 12.49
C LYS A 111 11.67 -10.93 13.06
N ASP A 112 11.47 -11.01 14.37
CA ASP A 112 11.22 -12.25 15.11
C ASP A 112 9.76 -12.47 15.51
N LEU A 113 8.84 -11.58 15.10
CA LEU A 113 7.43 -11.62 15.48
C LEU A 113 6.63 -12.54 14.55
N ARG A 114 5.90 -13.49 15.14
CA ARG A 114 4.93 -14.33 14.44
C ARG A 114 3.61 -14.35 15.19
N LEU A 115 2.50 -14.29 14.45
CA LEU A 115 1.16 -14.27 15.00
C LEU A 115 0.32 -15.45 14.49
N SER A 116 -0.48 -16.04 15.37
CA SER A 116 -1.48 -17.03 14.98
C SER A 116 -2.61 -16.40 14.17
N ASN A 117 -3.28 -17.19 13.32
CA ASN A 117 -4.41 -16.71 12.52
C ASN A 117 -5.57 -16.17 13.38
N ASP A 118 -5.85 -16.81 14.52
CA ASP A 118 -6.90 -16.36 15.45
C ASP A 118 -6.57 -15.00 16.05
N GLU A 119 -5.29 -14.75 16.36
CA GLU A 119 -4.85 -13.47 16.89
C GLU A 119 -4.87 -12.37 15.84
N ILE A 120 -4.45 -12.68 14.61
CA ILE A 120 -4.56 -11.76 13.48
C ILE A 120 -6.03 -11.37 13.28
N ALA A 121 -6.96 -12.32 13.35
CA ALA A 121 -8.39 -12.05 13.25
C ALA A 121 -8.90 -11.11 14.37
N ARG A 122 -8.51 -11.37 15.63
CA ARG A 122 -8.86 -10.51 16.78
C ARG A 122 -8.32 -9.10 16.65
N ILE A 123 -7.05 -8.96 16.25
CA ILE A 123 -6.41 -7.66 16.03
C ILE A 123 -7.13 -6.91 14.90
N ARG A 124 -7.41 -7.59 13.78
CA ARG A 124 -8.18 -7.01 12.67
C ARG A 124 -9.54 -6.51 13.09
N ASP A 125 -10.30 -7.28 13.89
CA ASP A 125 -11.58 -6.86 14.42
C ASP A 125 -11.46 -5.57 15.24
N ARG A 126 -10.52 -5.55 16.19
CA ARG A 126 -10.29 -4.41 17.07
C ARG A 126 -9.84 -3.17 16.31
N ASP A 127 -8.82 -3.32 15.47
CA ASP A 127 -8.16 -2.19 14.79
C ASP A 127 -9.09 -1.61 13.71
N SER A 128 -9.86 -2.44 13.01
CA SER A 128 -10.91 -1.96 12.10
C SER A 128 -11.98 -1.16 12.84
N LYS A 129 -12.47 -1.63 14.00
CA LYS A 129 -13.44 -0.87 14.81
C LYS A 129 -12.88 0.47 15.27
N ASN A 130 -11.61 0.48 15.69
CA ASN A 130 -10.93 1.72 16.09
C ASN A 130 -10.79 2.71 14.93
N LEU A 131 -10.42 2.24 13.73
CA LEU A 131 -10.35 3.07 12.52
C LEU A 131 -11.72 3.66 12.18
N LEU A 132 -12.75 2.83 12.12
CA LEU A 132 -14.10 3.26 11.79
C LEU A 132 -14.66 4.28 12.80
N ARG A 133 -14.39 4.09 14.11
CA ARG A 133 -14.78 5.06 15.15
C ARG A 133 -14.12 6.42 14.93
N ASN A 134 -12.89 6.44 14.43
CA ASN A 134 -12.15 7.66 14.12
C ASN A 134 -12.46 8.20 12.71
N LYS A 135 -13.50 7.68 12.04
CA LYS A 135 -13.84 7.99 10.64
C LYS A 135 -12.64 7.82 9.69
N LYS A 136 -11.83 6.77 9.89
CA LYS A 136 -10.70 6.42 9.02
C LYS A 136 -10.86 5.06 8.35
N LEU A 137 -10.29 4.93 7.16
CA LEU A 137 -10.05 3.66 6.46
C LEU A 137 -8.54 3.35 6.46
N CYS A 138 -8.13 2.23 5.87
CA CYS A 138 -6.73 1.90 5.64
C CYS A 138 -6.38 2.12 4.16
N LEU A 139 -5.26 2.79 3.87
CA LEU A 139 -4.75 3.00 2.52
C LEU A 139 -3.35 2.41 2.39
N ILE A 140 -3.22 1.44 1.50
CA ILE A 140 -1.94 0.82 1.14
C ILE A 140 -1.42 1.48 -0.12
N LEU A 141 -0.18 1.95 -0.05
CA LEU A 141 0.50 2.66 -1.13
C LEU A 141 1.67 1.82 -1.63
N ASP A 142 1.67 1.51 -2.92
CA ASP A 142 2.88 1.07 -3.60
C ASP A 142 3.86 2.23 -3.83
N LEU A 143 5.13 1.92 -4.11
CA LEU A 143 6.17 2.92 -4.35
C LEU A 143 6.45 3.12 -5.85
N ASP A 144 7.04 2.12 -6.48
CA ASP A 144 7.63 2.20 -7.82
C ASP A 144 6.56 2.32 -8.89
N HIS A 145 6.65 3.34 -9.74
CA HIS A 145 5.65 3.70 -10.75
C HIS A 145 4.28 4.14 -10.19
N THR A 146 4.10 4.10 -8.87
CA THR A 146 2.90 4.58 -8.18
C THR A 146 3.14 5.98 -7.62
N LEU A 147 3.98 6.11 -6.59
CA LEU A 147 4.30 7.37 -5.90
C LEU A 147 5.62 7.99 -6.35
N LEU A 148 6.50 7.21 -6.95
CA LEU A 148 7.82 7.63 -7.40
C LEU A 148 8.30 6.75 -8.55
N ASN A 149 9.40 7.15 -9.18
CA ASN A 149 10.11 6.31 -10.12
C ASN A 149 11.60 6.43 -9.82
N SER A 150 12.30 5.29 -9.82
CA SER A 150 13.74 5.24 -9.55
C SER A 150 14.48 4.57 -10.70
N ALA A 151 15.72 4.99 -10.92
CA ALA A 151 16.64 4.46 -11.91
C ALA A 151 18.01 4.22 -11.28
N GLN A 152 18.72 3.17 -11.70
CA GLN A 152 20.12 3.02 -11.32
C GLN A 152 20.94 4.13 -11.97
N LEU A 153 21.97 4.63 -11.28
CA LEU A 153 22.81 5.70 -11.81
C LEU A 153 23.53 5.32 -13.12
N CYS A 154 23.79 4.02 -13.33
CA CYS A 154 24.35 3.51 -14.58
C CYS A 154 23.37 3.47 -15.76
N ASP A 155 22.05 3.55 -15.49
CA ASP A 155 21.01 3.47 -16.52
C ASP A 155 20.54 4.85 -17.01
N ILE A 156 21.05 5.93 -16.41
CA ILE A 156 20.79 7.32 -16.80
C ILE A 156 21.43 7.56 -18.17
N THR A 157 20.61 7.95 -19.15
CA THR A 157 21.10 8.15 -20.52
C THR A 157 21.82 9.49 -20.71
N VAL A 158 22.46 9.67 -21.87
CA VAL A 158 23.11 10.94 -22.24
C VAL A 158 22.09 12.09 -22.27
N GLU A 159 20.89 11.80 -22.77
CA GLU A 159 19.77 12.74 -22.83
C GLU A 159 19.25 13.15 -21.46
N GLU A 160 19.50 12.34 -20.42
CA GLU A 160 19.09 12.55 -19.04
C GLU A 160 20.20 13.15 -18.16
N GLU A 161 21.42 13.35 -18.66
CA GLU A 161 22.54 13.85 -17.85
C GLU A 161 22.29 15.23 -17.24
N TYR A 162 21.42 16.03 -17.87
CA TYR A 162 21.00 17.32 -17.34
C TYR A 162 20.35 17.23 -15.95
N LEU A 163 19.82 16.06 -15.58
CA LEU A 163 19.25 15.79 -14.26
C LEU A 163 20.30 15.82 -13.15
N LYS A 164 21.57 15.46 -13.44
CA LYS A 164 22.67 15.47 -12.45
C LYS A 164 22.90 16.88 -11.89
N GLY A 165 22.63 17.93 -12.68
CA GLY A 165 22.74 19.33 -12.27
C GLY A 165 21.52 19.88 -11.54
N GLN A 166 20.41 19.14 -11.47
CA GLN A 166 19.15 19.54 -10.82
C GLN A 166 18.90 18.82 -9.49
N VAL A 167 19.77 17.90 -9.10
CA VAL A 167 19.66 17.20 -7.83
C VAL A 167 19.86 18.22 -6.70
N ASP A 168 18.89 18.33 -5.81
CA ASP A 168 19.07 19.13 -4.60
C ASP A 168 20.09 18.44 -3.69
N SER A 169 21.17 19.15 -3.37
CA SER A 169 22.27 18.64 -2.52
C SER A 169 21.91 18.50 -1.04
N LEU A 170 20.68 18.87 -0.63
CA LEU A 170 20.26 18.95 0.78
C LEU A 170 18.94 18.20 1.03
N PRO A 171 18.96 17.06 1.74
CA PRO A 171 17.77 16.41 2.26
C PRO A 171 17.11 17.32 3.30
N GLY A 172 16.09 18.08 2.90
CA GLY A 172 15.41 19.02 3.80
C GLY A 172 14.50 20.04 3.11
N ASN A 173 14.70 20.28 1.81
CA ASN A 173 13.73 21.05 1.03
C ASN A 173 12.55 20.15 0.63
N LEU A 174 11.42 20.27 1.32
CA LEU A 174 10.20 19.49 1.04
C LEU A 174 9.63 19.72 -0.38
N LYS A 175 10.12 20.73 -1.11
CA LYS A 175 9.78 20.96 -2.52
C LYS A 175 10.64 20.18 -3.50
N SER A 176 11.73 19.56 -3.04
CA SER A 176 12.57 18.75 -3.90
C SER A 176 11.82 17.49 -4.32
N THR A 177 11.87 17.18 -5.61
CA THR A 177 11.23 15.98 -6.16
C THR A 177 12.22 15.03 -6.80
N LEU A 178 13.50 15.41 -6.96
CA LEU A 178 14.53 14.59 -7.60
C LEU A 178 15.73 14.44 -6.66
N PHE A 179 16.05 13.18 -6.35
CA PHE A 179 17.05 12.82 -5.36
C PHE A 179 18.08 11.87 -5.95
N ARG A 180 19.34 12.06 -5.54
CA ARG A 180 20.42 11.12 -5.79
C ARG A 180 20.78 10.42 -4.50
N LEU A 181 20.78 9.09 -4.53
CA LEU A 181 21.05 8.23 -3.39
C LEU A 181 22.29 7.39 -3.70
N ASP A 182 23.46 7.94 -3.42
CA ASP A 182 24.74 7.29 -3.74
C ASP A 182 24.95 5.98 -2.97
N GLN A 183 24.39 5.84 -1.76
CA GLN A 183 24.53 4.63 -0.94
C GLN A 183 23.92 3.39 -1.59
N ILE A 184 22.86 3.59 -2.40
CA ILE A 184 22.19 2.53 -3.15
C ILE A 184 22.38 2.68 -4.67
N GLN A 185 23.23 3.62 -5.10
CA GLN A 185 23.54 3.91 -6.51
C GLN A 185 22.28 4.19 -7.37
N MET A 186 21.33 4.97 -6.84
CA MET A 186 20.08 5.29 -7.54
C MET A 186 19.82 6.78 -7.65
N MET A 187 19.03 7.14 -8.66
CA MET A 187 18.34 8.41 -8.75
C MET A 187 16.84 8.15 -8.65
N THR A 188 16.14 8.92 -7.82
CA THR A 188 14.71 8.77 -7.57
C THR A 188 14.00 10.09 -7.83
N LYS A 189 12.93 10.02 -8.63
CA LYS A 189 11.99 11.11 -8.85
C LYS A 189 10.68 10.79 -8.14
N LEU A 190 10.28 11.64 -7.20
CA LEU A 190 8.94 11.63 -6.61
C LEU A 190 7.92 12.08 -7.64
N ARG A 191 6.76 11.42 -7.65
CA ARG A 191 5.67 11.79 -8.54
C ARG A 191 5.07 13.13 -8.08
N PRO A 192 4.77 14.06 -8.99
CA PRO A 192 4.18 15.35 -8.63
C PRO A 192 2.96 15.19 -7.73
N PHE A 193 2.78 16.12 -6.77
CA PHE A 193 1.70 16.14 -5.79
C PHE A 193 1.74 15.06 -4.68
N VAL A 194 2.81 14.27 -4.56
CA VAL A 194 2.85 13.18 -3.56
C VAL A 194 2.80 13.66 -2.11
N HIS A 195 3.48 14.75 -1.75
CA HIS A 195 3.49 15.21 -0.36
C HIS A 195 2.14 15.82 0.04
N GLU A 196 1.50 16.57 -0.85
CA GLU A 196 0.15 17.09 -0.70
C GLU A 196 -0.86 15.95 -0.57
N LEU A 197 -0.76 14.92 -1.42
CA LEU A 197 -1.58 13.71 -1.32
C LEU A 197 -1.44 13.10 0.08
N LEU A 198 -0.22 12.78 0.52
CA LEU A 198 0.04 12.14 1.82
C LEU A 198 -0.52 12.97 2.99
N LYS A 199 -0.31 14.29 2.95
CA LYS A 199 -0.86 15.21 3.95
C LYS A 199 -2.38 15.13 4.03
N GLU A 200 -3.06 15.21 2.89
CA GLU A 200 -4.52 15.24 2.83
C GLU A 200 -5.14 13.87 3.17
N VAL A 201 -4.54 12.77 2.71
CA VAL A 201 -5.09 11.43 3.00
C VAL A 201 -4.84 11.00 4.44
N ASN A 202 -3.84 11.53 5.13
CA ASN A 202 -3.53 11.17 6.51
C ASN A 202 -4.70 11.46 7.50
N ASP A 203 -5.55 12.44 7.20
CA ASP A 203 -6.72 12.75 8.04
C ASP A 203 -7.86 11.73 7.87
N MET A 204 -7.91 11.04 6.72
CA MET A 204 -8.97 10.10 6.34
C MET A 204 -8.53 8.63 6.38
N PHE A 205 -7.22 8.37 6.36
CA PHE A 205 -6.66 7.03 6.21
C PHE A 205 -5.51 6.77 7.18
N GLU A 206 -5.38 5.53 7.64
CA GLU A 206 -4.12 5.01 8.17
C GLU A 206 -3.29 4.45 7.01
N LEU A 207 -2.04 4.89 6.91
CA LEU A 207 -1.21 4.70 5.72
C LEU A 207 -0.20 3.56 5.89
N TYR A 208 -0.13 2.69 4.89
CA TYR A 208 0.85 1.61 4.75
C TYR A 208 1.66 1.83 3.48
N ILE A 209 2.97 1.56 3.54
CA ILE A 209 3.76 1.28 2.34
C ILE A 209 3.76 -0.24 2.13
N TYR A 210 3.47 -0.68 0.91
CA TYR A 210 3.66 -2.09 0.50
C TYR A 210 4.30 -2.13 -0.88
N THR A 211 5.60 -2.42 -0.93
CA THR A 211 6.41 -2.47 -2.16
C THR A 211 6.97 -3.87 -2.43
N MET A 212 7.23 -4.16 -3.70
CA MET A 212 8.05 -5.31 -4.14
C MET A 212 9.55 -5.00 -4.16
N GLY A 213 9.97 -3.83 -3.66
CA GLY A 213 11.36 -3.50 -3.41
C GLY A 213 11.92 -4.19 -2.16
N GLU A 214 13.24 -4.33 -2.11
CA GLU A 214 13.97 -4.84 -0.94
C GLU A 214 13.90 -3.86 0.23
N ARG A 215 14.03 -4.35 1.47
CA ARG A 215 13.90 -3.52 2.68
C ARG A 215 14.81 -2.29 2.70
N PRO A 216 16.11 -2.36 2.35
CA PRO A 216 16.99 -1.18 2.35
C PRO A 216 16.51 -0.09 1.37
N TYR A 217 16.05 -0.51 0.19
CA TYR A 217 15.47 0.40 -0.80
C TYR A 217 14.18 1.03 -0.27
N ALA A 218 13.26 0.22 0.23
CA ALA A 218 11.98 0.68 0.74
C ALA A 218 12.12 1.69 1.89
N LEU A 219 13.05 1.46 2.82
CA LEU A 219 13.37 2.39 3.91
C LEU A 219 13.92 3.71 3.38
N ALA A 220 14.81 3.68 2.38
CA ALA A 220 15.34 4.90 1.77
C ALA A 220 14.23 5.72 1.09
N MET A 221 13.33 5.07 0.35
CA MET A 221 12.19 5.72 -0.30
C MET A 221 11.20 6.29 0.73
N ALA A 222 10.89 5.53 1.78
CA ALA A 222 10.03 6.00 2.86
C ALA A 222 10.60 7.23 3.56
N ASN A 223 11.93 7.30 3.74
CA ASN A 223 12.58 8.49 4.30
C ASN A 223 12.51 9.72 3.38
N LEU A 224 12.47 9.53 2.05
CA LEU A 224 12.22 10.64 1.11
C LEU A 224 10.77 11.13 1.21
N LEU A 225 9.80 10.21 1.34
CA LEU A 225 8.38 10.53 1.40
C LEU A 225 7.94 11.11 2.76
N ASP A 226 8.52 10.60 3.84
CA ASP A 226 8.14 10.86 5.23
C ASP A 226 9.38 10.99 6.16
N PRO A 227 10.24 12.00 5.95
CA PRO A 227 11.48 12.17 6.72
C PRO A 227 11.25 12.41 8.22
N ARG A 228 10.03 12.78 8.61
CA ARG A 228 9.65 13.04 10.02
C ARG A 228 8.89 11.88 10.66
N GLY A 229 8.61 10.80 9.92
CA GLY A 229 7.86 9.65 10.43
C GLY A 229 6.43 9.99 10.89
N VAL A 230 5.73 10.86 10.15
CA VAL A 230 4.36 11.29 10.48
C VAL A 230 3.31 10.31 9.96
N TYR A 231 3.57 9.69 8.81
CA TYR A 231 2.58 8.98 8.00
C TYR A 231 2.65 7.47 8.17
N PHE A 232 3.85 6.90 8.03
CA PHE A 232 3.98 5.44 7.88
C PHE A 232 4.37 4.75 9.19
N ASN A 233 5.12 5.41 10.07
CA ASN A 233 5.68 4.77 11.28
C ASN A 233 6.33 3.42 10.92
N GLU A 234 5.91 2.34 11.57
CA GLU A 234 6.38 0.96 11.33
C GLU A 234 5.64 0.24 10.18
N ARG A 235 4.66 0.87 9.51
CA ARG A 235 3.78 0.24 8.51
C ARG A 235 4.42 0.21 7.11
N LEU A 236 5.60 -0.38 7.00
CA LEU A 236 6.34 -0.54 5.76
C LEU A 236 6.60 -2.03 5.48
N ILE A 237 5.87 -2.59 4.53
CA ILE A 237 5.98 -3.98 4.10
C ILE A 237 6.84 -4.01 2.83
N SER A 238 8.00 -4.66 2.89
CA SER A 238 8.88 -4.85 1.73
C SER A 238 8.67 -6.23 1.10
N ARG A 239 9.36 -6.49 -0.02
CA ARG A 239 9.38 -7.81 -0.66
C ARG A 239 9.81 -8.93 0.30
N ASP A 240 10.67 -8.60 1.25
CA ASP A 240 11.24 -9.56 2.20
C ASP A 240 10.21 -10.02 3.24
N ASP A 241 9.12 -9.26 3.41
CA ASP A 241 8.02 -9.58 4.31
C ASP A 241 6.93 -10.43 3.63
N CYS A 242 6.89 -10.49 2.29
CA CYS A 242 5.84 -11.18 1.54
C CYS A 242 5.75 -12.68 1.88
N THR A 243 4.54 -13.16 2.13
CA THR A 243 4.26 -14.59 2.39
C THR A 243 4.26 -15.44 1.13
N GLN A 244 4.02 -14.82 -0.03
CA GLN A 244 4.02 -15.47 -1.33
C GLN A 244 5.02 -14.81 -2.27
N ARG A 245 5.77 -15.65 -3.00
CA ARG A 245 6.81 -15.18 -3.91
C ARG A 245 6.18 -14.36 -5.04
N HIS A 246 6.69 -13.14 -5.24
CA HIS A 246 6.24 -12.21 -6.29
C HIS A 246 4.76 -11.79 -6.18
N GLN A 247 4.15 -11.93 -5.01
CA GLN A 247 2.78 -11.49 -4.76
C GLN A 247 2.70 -10.64 -3.50
N LYS A 248 1.79 -9.67 -3.53
CA LYS A 248 1.32 -8.91 -2.38
C LYS A 248 0.02 -9.54 -1.88
N GLY A 249 -0.25 -9.41 -0.59
CA GLY A 249 -1.48 -9.93 0.00
C GLY A 249 -1.90 -9.13 1.21
N LEU A 250 -3.21 -9.06 1.44
CA LEU A 250 -3.75 -8.40 2.63
C LEU A 250 -3.53 -9.21 3.92
N ASP A 251 -2.90 -10.39 3.85
CA ASP A 251 -2.58 -11.28 4.98
C ASP A 251 -1.61 -10.66 6.00
N LEU A 252 -0.75 -9.72 5.57
CA LEU A 252 0.16 -8.96 6.44
C LEU A 252 -0.45 -7.66 7.00
N VAL A 253 -1.68 -7.32 6.59
CA VAL A 253 -2.35 -6.09 7.01
C VAL A 253 -3.26 -6.40 8.19
N LEU A 254 -3.15 -5.60 9.25
CA LEU A 254 -3.85 -5.79 10.53
C LEU A 254 -5.23 -5.11 10.58
N VAL A 255 -5.82 -4.85 9.41
CA VAL A 255 -7.16 -4.27 9.23
C VAL A 255 -7.99 -5.20 8.34
N LYS A 256 -9.31 -5.25 8.53
CA LYS A 256 -10.22 -6.03 7.68
C LYS A 256 -10.19 -5.51 6.25
N GLU A 257 -10.21 -6.42 5.29
CA GLU A 257 -10.26 -6.12 3.85
C GLU A 257 -11.43 -5.19 3.49
N SER A 258 -12.55 -5.26 4.21
CA SER A 258 -13.73 -4.39 4.00
C SER A 258 -13.47 -2.91 4.28
N ALA A 259 -12.34 -2.57 4.91
CA ALA A 259 -11.93 -1.20 5.25
C ALA A 259 -10.55 -0.83 4.64
N VAL A 260 -10.02 -1.63 3.72
CA VAL A 260 -8.71 -1.42 3.10
C VAL A 260 -8.86 -0.98 1.64
N ILE A 261 -8.11 0.03 1.23
CA ILE A 261 -7.96 0.47 -0.16
C ILE A 261 -6.50 0.30 -0.56
N ILE A 262 -6.25 -0.12 -1.79
CA ILE A 262 -4.91 -0.30 -2.35
C ILE A 262 -4.74 0.70 -3.51
N LEU A 263 -3.63 1.41 -3.55
CA LEU A 263 -3.18 2.20 -4.70
C LEU A 263 -1.89 1.59 -5.26
N ASP A 264 -1.97 1.08 -6.49
CA ASP A 264 -0.87 0.36 -7.13
C ASP A 264 -1.01 0.43 -8.66
N ASP A 265 0.09 0.46 -9.40
CA ASP A 265 0.11 0.46 -10.86
C ASP A 265 0.03 -0.96 -11.46
N THR A 266 0.15 -2.00 -10.64
CA THR A 266 0.26 -3.39 -11.07
C THR A 266 -0.81 -4.28 -10.44
N GLU A 267 -1.88 -4.59 -11.19
CA GLU A 267 -2.93 -5.51 -10.71
C GLU A 267 -2.43 -6.94 -10.43
N ALA A 268 -1.50 -7.43 -11.26
CA ALA A 268 -1.09 -8.84 -11.24
C ALA A 268 -0.45 -9.30 -9.92
N VAL A 269 0.13 -8.39 -9.12
CA VAL A 269 0.75 -8.76 -7.84
C VAL A 269 -0.26 -8.98 -6.72
N TRP A 270 -1.50 -8.50 -6.85
CA TRP A 270 -2.51 -8.53 -5.78
C TRP A 270 -3.42 -9.76 -5.80
N GLY A 271 -3.27 -10.67 -6.77
CA GLY A 271 -3.96 -11.96 -6.81
C GLY A 271 -5.47 -11.86 -6.57
N LYS A 272 -5.91 -12.31 -5.38
CA LYS A 272 -7.32 -12.32 -4.97
C LYS A 272 -7.83 -10.96 -4.44
N ASP A 273 -6.95 -10.06 -4.02
CA ASP A 273 -7.28 -8.81 -3.32
C ASP A 273 -7.52 -7.62 -4.28
N LYS A 274 -7.60 -7.90 -5.59
CA LYS A 274 -7.82 -6.89 -6.65
C LYS A 274 -9.12 -6.10 -6.54
N GLU A 275 -10.10 -6.56 -5.76
CA GLU A 275 -11.34 -5.80 -5.54
C GLU A 275 -11.11 -4.54 -4.69
N ASN A 276 -10.03 -4.50 -3.91
CA ASN A 276 -9.61 -3.36 -3.11
C ASN A 276 -8.73 -2.36 -3.90
N LEU A 277 -8.37 -2.71 -5.15
CA LEU A 277 -7.38 -1.99 -5.94
C LEU A 277 -7.95 -0.80 -6.72
N ILE A 278 -7.35 0.36 -6.46
CA ILE A 278 -7.30 1.50 -7.36
C ILE A 278 -6.08 1.33 -8.27
N LEU A 279 -6.33 0.72 -9.44
CA LEU A 279 -5.32 0.59 -10.48
C LEU A 279 -5.11 1.95 -11.13
N MET A 280 -3.86 2.41 -11.18
CA MET A 280 -3.51 3.68 -11.79
C MET A 280 -2.45 3.54 -12.89
N GLY A 281 -2.30 4.58 -13.70
CA GLY A 281 -1.26 4.62 -14.73
C GLY A 281 0.15 4.71 -14.14
N ARG A 282 1.08 3.93 -14.70
CA ARG A 282 2.50 3.93 -14.33
C ARG A 282 3.15 5.29 -14.52
N TYR A 283 3.94 5.68 -13.53
CA TYR A 283 4.82 6.85 -13.60
C TYR A 283 6.16 6.47 -14.24
N HIS A 284 6.32 6.84 -15.51
CA HIS A 284 7.53 6.60 -16.30
C HIS A 284 8.35 7.88 -16.42
N TYR A 285 9.04 8.25 -15.35
CA TYR A 285 9.87 9.44 -15.35
C TYR A 285 11.18 9.24 -16.11
N PHE A 286 11.93 8.20 -15.73
CA PHE A 286 13.22 7.87 -16.34
C PHE A 286 13.07 6.97 -17.56
N ALA A 287 13.95 7.15 -18.55
CA ALA A 287 13.98 6.37 -19.79
C ALA A 287 14.21 4.88 -19.55
N SER A 288 14.98 4.53 -18.51
CA SER A 288 15.23 3.14 -18.09
C SER A 288 13.93 2.40 -17.77
N SER A 289 12.96 3.07 -17.15
CA SER A 289 11.66 2.48 -16.84
C SER A 289 10.90 2.13 -18.12
N CYS A 290 10.86 3.01 -19.12
CA CYS A 290 10.20 2.70 -20.40
C CYS A 290 10.82 1.46 -21.05
N ARG A 291 12.15 1.32 -21.02
CA ARG A 291 12.86 0.16 -21.57
C ARG A 291 12.51 -1.13 -20.83
N GLN A 292 12.47 -1.11 -19.49
CA GLN A 292 12.12 -2.27 -18.66
C GLN A 292 10.74 -2.84 -19.00
N PHE A 293 9.79 -1.97 -19.36
CA PHE A 293 8.43 -2.36 -19.73
C PHE A 293 8.23 -2.54 -21.24
N GLY A 294 9.30 -2.54 -22.04
CA GLY A 294 9.23 -2.76 -23.49
C GLY A 294 8.60 -1.61 -24.29
N LEU A 295 8.54 -0.41 -23.72
CA LEU A 295 7.97 0.79 -24.35
C LEU A 295 8.99 1.46 -25.29
N ILE A 296 9.45 0.74 -26.30
CA ILE A 296 10.59 1.13 -27.16
C ILE A 296 10.34 2.43 -27.95
N ASN A 297 9.09 2.71 -28.31
CA ASN A 297 8.72 3.87 -29.13
C ASN A 297 8.18 5.06 -28.29
N CYS A 298 8.26 4.99 -26.97
CA CYS A 298 7.74 6.02 -26.07
C CYS A 298 8.88 6.70 -25.33
N LYS A 299 8.96 8.02 -25.46
CA LYS A 299 9.86 8.83 -24.64
C LYS A 299 9.31 8.95 -23.22
N SER A 300 10.19 8.82 -22.25
CA SER A 300 9.91 9.07 -20.84
C SER A 300 9.72 10.58 -20.55
N LEU A 301 9.22 10.91 -19.36
CA LEU A 301 9.00 12.32 -18.99
C LEU A 301 10.31 13.12 -18.93
N SER A 302 11.41 12.51 -18.48
CA SER A 302 12.75 13.12 -18.48
C SER A 302 13.22 13.44 -19.90
N GLU A 303 13.10 12.50 -20.84
CA GLU A 303 13.48 12.71 -22.25
C GLU A 303 12.63 13.80 -22.93
N LEU A 304 11.38 13.95 -22.50
CA LEU A 304 10.47 15.01 -22.95
C LEU A 304 10.67 16.33 -22.19
N LYS A 305 11.45 16.34 -21.11
CA LYS A 305 11.62 17.47 -20.19
C LYS A 305 10.27 18.05 -19.73
N SER A 306 9.33 17.16 -19.48
CA SER A 306 7.95 17.47 -19.08
C SER A 306 7.63 16.87 -17.73
N GLU A 307 6.54 17.29 -17.10
CA GLU A 307 6.04 16.69 -15.86
C GLU A 307 4.54 16.49 -15.85
N GLU A 308 4.07 15.60 -14.96
CA GLU A 308 2.65 15.51 -14.63
C GLU A 308 2.18 16.80 -13.93
N SER A 309 0.93 17.19 -14.20
CA SER A 309 0.32 18.37 -13.55
C SER A 309 0.10 18.14 -12.05
N GLU A 310 0.40 19.13 -11.21
CA GLU A 310 0.11 19.05 -9.77
C GLU A 310 -1.39 19.17 -9.45
N THR A 311 -2.20 19.76 -10.35
CA THR A 311 -3.64 19.99 -10.12
C THR A 311 -4.54 18.97 -10.84
N GLU A 312 -4.05 18.44 -11.95
CA GLU A 312 -4.78 17.56 -12.87
C GLU A 312 -4.05 16.24 -13.16
N GLY A 313 -2.88 16.03 -12.56
CA GLY A 313 -2.12 14.79 -12.70
C GLY A 313 -2.76 13.60 -11.98
N ALA A 314 -2.06 12.47 -12.05
CA ALA A 314 -2.61 11.20 -11.58
C ALA A 314 -2.89 11.21 -10.07
N LEU A 315 -1.95 11.67 -9.24
CA LEU A 315 -2.12 11.71 -7.78
C LEU A 315 -3.19 12.71 -7.33
N ALA A 316 -3.31 13.86 -8.00
CA ALA A 316 -4.37 14.84 -7.75
C ALA A 316 -5.76 14.26 -8.05
N THR A 317 -5.87 13.47 -9.12
CA THR A 317 -7.10 12.76 -9.49
C THR A 317 -7.43 11.66 -8.48
N VAL A 318 -6.43 10.87 -8.06
CA VAL A 318 -6.58 9.84 -7.02
C VAL A 318 -7.06 10.44 -5.71
N LEU A 319 -6.55 11.62 -5.29
CA LEU A 319 -7.03 12.28 -4.07
C LEU A 319 -8.54 12.57 -4.12
N LYS A 320 -9.04 13.07 -5.26
CA LYS A 320 -10.48 13.35 -5.44
C LYS A 320 -11.31 12.07 -5.28
N ILE A 321 -10.83 10.96 -5.86
CA ILE A 321 -11.48 9.65 -5.78
C ILE A 321 -11.46 9.12 -4.35
N LEU A 322 -10.33 9.19 -3.66
CA LEU A 322 -10.21 8.77 -2.26
C LEU A 322 -11.15 9.58 -1.33
N LYS A 323 -11.26 10.89 -1.54
CA LYS A 323 -12.22 11.75 -0.82
C LYS A 323 -13.66 11.34 -1.09
N GLN A 324 -13.99 11.03 -2.35
CA GLN A 324 -15.34 10.57 -2.73
C GLN A 324 -15.66 9.21 -2.10
N ILE A 325 -14.73 8.25 -2.13
CA ILE A 325 -14.90 6.93 -1.53
C ILE A 325 -15.08 7.06 -0.02
N HIS A 326 -14.23 7.85 0.65
CA HIS A 326 -14.33 8.08 2.09
C HIS A 326 -15.69 8.69 2.47
N SER A 327 -16.10 9.75 1.76
CA SER A 327 -17.39 10.40 1.99
C SER A 327 -18.57 9.44 1.79
N SER A 328 -18.57 8.64 0.73
CA SER A 328 -19.63 7.64 0.46
C SER A 328 -19.61 6.47 1.43
N PHE A 329 -18.43 6.08 1.94
CA PHE A 329 -18.29 5.02 2.91
C PHE A 329 -18.81 5.45 4.29
N PHE A 330 -18.56 6.69 4.72
CA PHE A 330 -18.97 7.24 6.02
C PHE A 330 -20.28 8.04 5.99
N ASP A 331 -21.01 8.02 4.88
CA ASP A 331 -22.30 8.70 4.73
C ASP A 331 -23.29 8.26 5.82
N GLU A 332 -23.79 9.23 6.60
CA GLU A 332 -24.69 9.01 7.73
C GLU A 332 -26.14 8.74 7.27
N GLU A 333 -26.49 9.07 6.02
CA GLU A 333 -27.83 8.82 5.47
C GLU A 333 -28.05 7.35 5.09
N ARG A 334 -26.97 6.57 4.99
CA ARG A 334 -27.07 5.15 4.67
C ARG A 334 -27.68 4.36 5.83
N LYS A 335 -28.63 3.49 5.51
CA LYS A 335 -29.40 2.68 6.47
C LYS A 335 -28.60 1.53 7.10
N ASP A 336 -27.48 1.13 6.50
CA ASP A 336 -26.64 0.04 6.98
C ASP A 336 -25.67 0.50 8.08
N LYS A 337 -25.41 -0.41 9.03
CA LYS A 337 -24.44 -0.15 10.11
C LYS A 337 -23.05 0.00 9.52
N LEU A 338 -22.25 0.90 10.09
CA LEU A 338 -20.89 1.16 9.62
C LEU A 338 -20.00 -0.10 9.62
N GLU A 339 -20.18 -1.00 10.59
CA GLU A 339 -19.42 -2.26 10.70
C GLU A 339 -19.74 -3.27 9.58
N ASP A 340 -20.92 -3.16 8.97
CA ASP A 340 -21.38 -4.04 7.89
C ASP A 340 -21.00 -3.50 6.49
N ARG A 341 -20.43 -2.28 6.43
CA ARG A 341 -20.04 -1.65 5.16
C ARG A 341 -18.76 -2.27 4.61
N ASP A 342 -18.72 -2.38 3.29
CA ASP A 342 -17.57 -2.89 2.54
C ASP A 342 -17.11 -1.87 1.49
N VAL A 343 -15.88 -1.38 1.65
CA VAL A 343 -15.27 -0.39 0.77
C VAL A 343 -15.14 -0.88 -0.67
N ARG A 344 -15.06 -2.20 -0.89
CA ARG A 344 -15.04 -2.80 -2.24
C ARG A 344 -16.33 -2.50 -3.01
N GLN A 345 -17.46 -2.44 -2.32
CA GLN A 345 -18.75 -2.10 -2.95
C GLN A 345 -18.82 -0.60 -3.27
N VAL A 346 -18.25 0.25 -2.41
CA VAL A 346 -18.14 1.69 -2.65
C VAL A 346 -17.21 1.96 -3.84
N LEU A 347 -16.04 1.31 -3.89
CA LEU A 347 -15.12 1.35 -5.04
C LEU A 347 -15.82 0.97 -6.35
N LYS A 348 -16.57 -0.15 -6.36
CA LYS A 348 -17.35 -0.59 -7.53
C LYS A 348 -18.38 0.46 -7.95
N THR A 349 -19.01 1.14 -6.98
CA THR A 349 -20.01 2.19 -7.25
C THR A 349 -19.34 3.43 -7.84
N VAL A 350 -18.30 3.96 -7.20
CA VAL A 350 -17.53 5.12 -7.69
C VAL A 350 -16.97 4.85 -9.08
N ARG A 351 -16.44 3.65 -9.34
CA ARG A 351 -15.92 3.26 -10.66
C ARG A 351 -17.00 3.26 -11.74
N LYS A 352 -18.23 2.85 -11.41
CA LYS A 352 -19.37 2.85 -12.35
C LYS A 352 -19.86 4.25 -12.71
N GLU A 353 -19.54 5.26 -11.93
CA GLU A 353 -19.92 6.64 -12.28
C GLU A 353 -19.08 7.20 -13.43
N VAL A 354 -17.93 6.59 -13.76
CA VAL A 354 -16.98 7.12 -14.77
C VAL A 354 -17.61 7.17 -16.17
N LEU A 355 -18.22 6.09 -16.63
CA LEU A 355 -18.89 5.99 -17.93
C LEU A 355 -20.40 5.75 -17.77
N LYS A 356 -20.97 6.19 -16.64
CA LYS A 356 -22.42 6.21 -16.44
C LYS A 356 -23.06 6.96 -17.60
N ASP A 357 -24.17 6.42 -18.11
CA ASP A 357 -24.91 6.91 -19.28
C ASP A 357 -24.23 6.72 -20.64
N CYS A 358 -23.03 6.12 -20.70
CA CYS A 358 -22.42 5.76 -21.98
C CYS A 358 -22.96 4.40 -22.45
N LYS A 359 -23.65 4.38 -23.60
CA LYS A 359 -23.93 3.15 -24.35
C LYS A 359 -22.88 2.94 -25.44
N VAL A 360 -22.14 1.83 -25.35
CA VAL A 360 -20.94 1.55 -26.16
C VAL A 360 -21.17 0.36 -27.08
N VAL A 361 -20.74 0.50 -28.35
CA VAL A 361 -20.68 -0.60 -29.32
C VAL A 361 -19.26 -0.74 -29.86
N PHE A 362 -18.74 -1.97 -29.90
CA PHE A 362 -17.41 -2.25 -30.44
C PHE A 362 -17.45 -2.62 -31.92
N SER A 363 -16.41 -2.23 -32.67
CA SER A 363 -16.19 -2.56 -34.07
C SER A 363 -14.73 -2.95 -34.32
N ARG A 364 -14.49 -4.16 -34.86
CA ARG A 364 -13.14 -4.71 -35.12
C ARG A 364 -12.17 -4.70 -33.93
N VAL A 365 -12.70 -4.75 -32.70
CA VAL A 365 -11.88 -4.87 -31.48
C VAL A 365 -11.63 -6.33 -31.11
N PHE A 366 -12.53 -7.24 -31.48
CA PHE A 366 -12.41 -8.67 -31.23
C PHE A 366 -12.93 -9.49 -32.42
N PRO A 367 -12.50 -10.76 -32.56
CA PRO A 367 -12.93 -11.63 -33.67
C PRO A 367 -14.45 -11.83 -33.70
N THR A 368 -15.03 -11.90 -34.89
CA THR A 368 -16.48 -12.04 -35.11
C THR A 368 -17.09 -13.28 -34.45
N ASN A 369 -16.31 -14.36 -34.31
CA ASN A 369 -16.76 -15.63 -33.73
C ASN A 369 -16.53 -15.75 -32.21
N SER A 370 -16.12 -14.66 -31.55
CA SER A 370 -15.87 -14.65 -30.11
C SER A 370 -17.11 -14.21 -29.31
N ARG A 371 -17.16 -14.56 -28.02
CA ARG A 371 -18.13 -13.99 -27.07
C ARG A 371 -17.62 -12.62 -26.60
N PRO A 372 -18.18 -11.50 -27.09
CA PRO A 372 -17.66 -10.17 -26.81
C PRO A 372 -17.70 -9.83 -25.32
N GLU A 373 -18.68 -10.36 -24.58
CA GLU A 373 -18.86 -10.14 -23.14
C GLU A 373 -17.68 -10.67 -22.31
N HIS A 374 -16.93 -11.62 -22.87
CA HIS A 374 -15.74 -12.17 -22.20
C HIS A 374 -14.48 -11.37 -22.51
N HIS A 375 -14.52 -10.46 -23.50
CA HIS A 375 -13.37 -9.69 -23.94
C HIS A 375 -12.96 -8.66 -22.88
N PRO A 376 -11.65 -8.45 -22.61
CA PRO A 376 -11.18 -7.50 -21.63
C PRO A 376 -11.73 -6.08 -21.81
N SER A 377 -11.73 -5.54 -23.03
CA SER A 377 -12.26 -4.19 -23.31
C SER A 377 -13.76 -4.05 -23.03
N TRP A 378 -14.55 -5.10 -23.24
CA TRP A 378 -15.98 -5.10 -22.92
C TRP A 378 -16.19 -5.05 -21.41
N LYS A 379 -15.52 -5.94 -20.68
CA LYS A 379 -15.58 -5.98 -19.21
C LYS A 379 -15.10 -4.67 -18.59
N MET A 380 -14.05 -4.07 -19.15
CA MET A 380 -13.51 -2.79 -18.70
C MET A 380 -14.54 -1.66 -18.85
N ALA A 381 -15.24 -1.59 -19.99
CA ALA A 381 -16.30 -0.62 -20.19
C ALA A 381 -17.46 -0.80 -19.20
N GLU A 382 -17.93 -2.05 -18.98
CA GLU A 382 -18.98 -2.34 -18.00
C GLU A 382 -18.57 -2.05 -16.56
N GLN A 383 -17.30 -2.32 -16.21
CA GLN A 383 -16.74 -1.98 -14.89
C GLN A 383 -16.75 -0.47 -14.64
N LEU A 384 -16.56 0.33 -15.70
CA LEU A 384 -16.68 1.79 -15.65
C LEU A 384 -18.13 2.29 -15.71
N GLY A 385 -19.11 1.39 -15.79
CA GLY A 385 -20.54 1.72 -15.78
C GLY A 385 -21.17 1.97 -17.15
N ALA A 386 -20.43 1.73 -18.23
CA ALA A 386 -21.01 1.78 -19.57
C ALA A 386 -21.97 0.61 -19.81
N THR A 387 -23.02 0.85 -20.60
CA THR A 387 -23.89 -0.22 -21.13
C THR A 387 -23.35 -0.67 -22.48
N CYS A 388 -22.85 -1.90 -22.56
CA CYS A 388 -22.32 -2.44 -23.82
C CYS A 388 -23.44 -3.10 -24.64
N SER A 389 -23.43 -2.87 -25.96
CA SER A 389 -24.39 -3.47 -26.91
C SER A 389 -23.65 -4.07 -28.11
N ARG A 390 -24.22 -5.13 -28.68
CA ARG A 390 -23.74 -5.75 -29.92
C ARG A 390 -24.23 -4.99 -31.16
N GLU A 391 -25.43 -4.44 -31.04
CA GLU A 391 -26.18 -3.81 -32.12
C GLU A 391 -26.21 -2.30 -31.96
N LEU A 392 -26.32 -1.61 -33.10
CA LEU A 392 -26.49 -0.17 -33.16
C LEU A 392 -27.97 0.15 -33.04
N ASP A 393 -28.27 1.16 -32.23
CA ASP A 393 -29.59 1.76 -32.12
C ASP A 393 -29.43 3.25 -31.72
N PRO A 394 -30.49 4.07 -31.80
CA PRO A 394 -30.40 5.51 -31.54
C PRO A 394 -29.85 5.89 -30.16
N SER A 395 -29.96 5.01 -29.14
CA SER A 395 -29.44 5.26 -27.80
C SER A 395 -27.93 5.03 -27.66
N VAL A 396 -27.27 4.48 -28.69
CA VAL A 396 -25.81 4.36 -28.71
C VAL A 396 -25.17 5.75 -28.68
N THR A 397 -24.17 5.89 -27.82
CA THR A 397 -23.43 7.15 -27.61
C THR A 397 -22.02 7.07 -28.22
N HIS A 398 -21.39 5.89 -28.14
CA HIS A 398 -20.01 5.68 -28.56
C HIS A 398 -19.88 4.43 -29.42
N VAL A 399 -19.11 4.54 -30.51
CA VAL A 399 -18.56 3.42 -31.26
C VAL A 399 -17.06 3.35 -30.99
N VAL A 400 -16.63 2.24 -30.43
CA VAL A 400 -15.21 1.98 -30.12
C VAL A 400 -14.63 1.12 -31.23
N SER A 401 -13.65 1.65 -31.97
CA SER A 401 -13.14 0.99 -33.17
C SER A 401 -11.63 1.17 -33.38
N MET A 402 -11.00 0.17 -33.98
CA MET A 402 -9.63 0.25 -34.50
C MET A 402 -9.55 0.84 -35.92
N ASP A 403 -10.69 0.89 -36.63
CA ASP A 403 -10.76 1.38 -38.01
C ASP A 403 -11.98 2.29 -38.23
N ALA A 404 -11.76 3.43 -38.86
CA ALA A 404 -12.81 4.37 -39.25
C ALA A 404 -13.64 3.88 -40.46
N GLY A 405 -13.14 2.90 -41.22
CA GLY A 405 -13.76 2.37 -42.43
C GLY A 405 -14.85 1.32 -42.22
N THR A 406 -15.27 1.02 -40.99
CA THR A 406 -16.33 0.03 -40.73
C THR A 406 -17.74 0.62 -40.89
N ASP A 407 -18.75 -0.21 -41.17
CA ASP A 407 -20.14 0.26 -41.21
C ASP A 407 -20.58 0.91 -39.90
N LYS A 408 -20.14 0.36 -38.76
CA LYS A 408 -20.41 0.93 -37.45
C LYS A 408 -19.73 2.28 -37.23
N SER A 409 -18.49 2.42 -37.69
CA SER A 409 -17.75 3.68 -37.62
C SER A 409 -18.39 4.76 -38.50
N ARG A 410 -18.75 4.41 -39.75
CA ARG A 410 -19.48 5.31 -40.65
C ARG A 410 -20.84 5.73 -40.09
N TRP A 411 -21.55 4.79 -39.45
CA TRP A 411 -22.81 5.09 -38.77
C TRP A 411 -22.62 6.11 -37.66
N ALA A 412 -21.61 5.95 -36.80
CA ALA A 412 -21.34 6.90 -35.71
C ALA A 412 -21.12 8.32 -36.24
N VAL A 413 -20.29 8.47 -37.29
CA VAL A 413 -20.04 9.78 -37.91
C VAL A 413 -21.33 10.36 -38.51
N ARG A 414 -22.14 9.54 -39.21
CA ARG A 414 -23.39 10.00 -39.83
C ARG A 414 -24.42 10.46 -38.79
N GLU A 415 -24.56 9.73 -37.69
CA GLU A 415 -25.53 9.99 -36.62
C GLU A 415 -24.98 10.93 -35.54
N ASN A 416 -23.83 11.58 -35.78
CA ASN A 416 -23.15 12.48 -34.86
C ASN A 416 -22.91 11.87 -33.46
N LYS A 417 -22.44 10.61 -33.43
CA LYS A 417 -22.03 9.87 -32.23
C LYS A 417 -20.50 9.85 -32.12
N HIS A 418 -19.97 9.61 -30.93
CA HIS A 418 -18.54 9.57 -30.70
C HIS A 418 -17.92 8.32 -31.34
N LEU A 419 -16.90 8.50 -32.18
CA LEU A 419 -16.07 7.43 -32.73
C LEU A 419 -14.69 7.51 -32.07
N VAL A 420 -14.37 6.54 -31.21
CA VAL A 420 -13.17 6.58 -30.37
C VAL A 420 -12.34 5.30 -30.48
N HIS A 421 -11.03 5.44 -30.31
CA HIS A 421 -10.10 4.31 -30.23
C HIS A 421 -10.28 3.56 -28.90
N PRO A 422 -10.06 2.23 -28.81
CA PRO A 422 -10.16 1.46 -27.55
C PRO A 422 -9.37 2.04 -26.36
N ARG A 423 -8.26 2.73 -26.66
CA ARG A 423 -7.44 3.47 -25.69
C ARG A 423 -8.22 4.51 -24.87
N TRP A 424 -9.36 4.99 -25.36
CA TRP A 424 -10.25 5.87 -24.60
C TRP A 424 -10.81 5.19 -23.35
N ILE A 425 -11.24 3.93 -23.46
CA ILE A 425 -11.72 3.13 -22.32
C ILE A 425 -10.55 2.85 -21.38
N GLU A 426 -9.40 2.45 -21.92
CA GLU A 426 -8.19 2.15 -21.13
C GLU A 426 -7.74 3.37 -20.33
N ALA A 427 -7.63 4.54 -20.98
CA ALA A 427 -7.26 5.78 -20.30
C ALA A 427 -8.31 6.17 -19.24
N SER A 428 -9.60 5.99 -19.53
CA SER A 428 -10.67 6.24 -18.54
C SER A 428 -10.59 5.30 -17.34
N MET A 429 -10.14 4.06 -17.53
CA MET A 429 -9.90 3.10 -16.46
C MET A 429 -8.73 3.53 -15.57
N TYR A 430 -7.59 3.87 -16.15
CA TYR A 430 -6.39 4.24 -15.38
C TYR A 430 -6.49 5.60 -14.70
N LEU A 431 -7.20 6.54 -15.31
CA LEU A 431 -7.39 7.90 -14.76
C LEU A 431 -8.67 8.03 -13.96
N TRP A 432 -9.52 6.99 -13.92
CA TRP A 432 -10.79 7.00 -13.16
C TRP A 432 -11.68 8.21 -13.47
N LEU A 433 -11.62 8.67 -14.71
CA LEU A 433 -12.32 9.85 -15.20
C LEU A 433 -12.69 9.63 -16.67
N LYS A 434 -13.90 10.04 -17.07
CA LYS A 434 -14.30 10.02 -18.48
C LYS A 434 -13.36 10.91 -19.27
N GLN A 435 -12.60 10.30 -20.17
CA GLN A 435 -11.66 11.06 -20.98
C GLN A 435 -12.36 11.79 -22.12
N ASN A 436 -11.81 12.93 -22.54
CA ASN A 436 -12.29 13.64 -23.73
C ASN A 436 -12.09 12.74 -24.96
N GLU A 437 -13.19 12.49 -25.67
CA GLU A 437 -13.27 11.62 -26.84
C GLU A 437 -12.35 12.10 -27.98
N GLU A 438 -12.13 13.41 -28.11
CA GLU A 438 -11.30 14.03 -29.15
C GLU A 438 -9.82 13.63 -29.07
N ASN A 439 -9.35 13.25 -27.86
CA ASN A 439 -7.96 12.81 -27.64
C ASN A 439 -7.71 11.39 -28.16
N PHE A 440 -8.75 10.66 -28.60
CA PHE A 440 -8.66 9.26 -29.02
C PHE A 440 -9.25 9.03 -30.41
N PRO A 441 -8.77 9.74 -31.45
CA PRO A 441 -9.32 9.64 -32.79
C PRO A 441 -9.05 8.25 -33.40
N VAL A 442 -9.97 7.79 -34.25
CA VAL A 442 -9.82 6.55 -35.02
C VAL A 442 -9.33 6.87 -36.43
N SER A 443 -8.18 6.32 -36.80
CA SER A 443 -7.63 6.46 -38.16
C SER A 443 -8.24 5.43 -39.12
N HIS A 444 -8.20 5.73 -40.43
CA HIS A 444 -8.44 4.70 -41.44
C HIS A 444 -7.23 3.76 -41.48
N SER A 445 -7.46 2.45 -41.42
CA SER A 445 -6.37 1.51 -41.69
C SER A 445 -5.96 1.65 -43.17
N LYS A 446 -4.87 2.37 -43.46
CA LYS A 446 -4.21 2.25 -44.76
C LYS A 446 -3.82 0.77 -44.92
N ASN A 447 -4.16 0.16 -46.06
CA ASN A 447 -3.85 -1.23 -46.38
C ASN A 447 -2.46 -1.62 -45.86
N GLN A 448 -2.40 -2.56 -44.90
CA GLN A 448 -1.19 -3.29 -44.56
C GLN A 448 -0.84 -4.20 -45.75
N THR A 449 -0.29 -3.60 -46.80
CA THR A 449 0.44 -4.26 -47.87
C THR A 449 1.59 -3.30 -48.18
N ASN A 450 2.82 -3.74 -47.91
CA ASN A 450 4.13 -3.09 -48.14
C ASN A 450 4.91 -2.58 -46.91
N LEU A 451 4.95 -3.35 -45.83
CA LEU A 451 6.09 -3.34 -44.89
C LEU A 451 6.50 -4.78 -44.54
N VAL A 452 6.78 -5.57 -45.58
CA VAL A 452 7.66 -6.75 -45.52
C VAL A 452 8.73 -6.54 -46.58
N SER A 453 9.60 -5.56 -46.34
CA SER A 453 10.87 -5.40 -47.06
C SER A 453 11.66 -4.29 -46.40
N ASN A 454 12.33 -4.63 -45.31
CA ASN A 454 13.73 -4.33 -44.99
C ASN A 454 13.89 -4.41 -43.48
N LEU A 455 14.47 -5.54 -43.08
CA LEU A 455 14.83 -5.99 -41.75
C LEU A 455 15.70 -4.98 -41.01
#